data_AF-A0A6A5B0W0-F1
#
_entry.id   AF-A0A6A5B0W0-F1
#
_cell.length_a   1.000
_cell.length_b   1.000
_cell.length_c   1.000
_cell.angle_alpha   90.00
_cell.angle_beta   90.00
_cell.angle_gamma   90.00
#
_symmetry.space_group_name_H-M   'P 1'
#
loop_
_entity.id
_entity.type
_entity.pdbx_description
1 polymer ?
#
loop_
_entity_poly.entity_id
_entity_poly.type
_entity_poly.pdbx_seq_one_letter_code
_entity_poly.pdbx_strand_id
1 'polypeptide(L)'
;MKVKQTIFLFTLLLALFSACALVQALSLSAVEKLIRERVGHKKFNKVVDRLANSLLSEILPKQTEQSEEVFEEQADAMWPDIRCTNVDNSLNVRTAPYGSIVKTLGPETQVTVFDVTNANDGTKWAKIGNGQWVSAQYLKMSCANALTRCTNVDNSLNVRDAPYGKIVKTLGPEVQVTVHEVSYASDGTKWAKIGYNQWVSAQYLKMSCSNSGNNNNGGGSQEDRATVTLSKIFSSEGKCQNWASDSGNEFQGKIGYTCMGVTPSECWGNRNSIFAPLYSGFNGHPADFCKYAYDKNPTVYKQCAAQLYEQNYFGPGGCNPLPMPAFYVCADIAVNSGVGRSRQYIAELGGYNGQDPKQFARAMNEKHREDYKRWGCPTCKNHVFLAGWLARADERDRFIDSY
;
A
#
# COMPACT_ATOMS: atom_id res chain seq x y z
N MET A 1 -40.81 13.64 -29.96
CA MET A 1 -41.68 14.31 -28.96
C MET A 1 -41.46 13.86 -27.51
N LYS A 2 -41.18 12.58 -27.20
CA LYS A 2 -41.06 12.09 -25.81
C LYS A 2 -39.89 12.65 -24.98
N VAL A 3 -38.74 12.98 -25.58
CA VAL A 3 -37.55 13.50 -24.85
C VAL A 3 -37.76 14.92 -24.31
N LYS A 4 -38.57 15.75 -24.97
CA LYS A 4 -38.85 17.13 -24.51
C LYS A 4 -39.79 17.17 -23.30
N GLN A 5 -40.68 16.18 -23.14
CA GLN A 5 -41.56 16.07 -21.96
C GLN A 5 -40.79 15.64 -20.71
N THR A 6 -39.81 14.74 -20.84
CA THR A 6 -39.02 14.26 -19.69
C THR A 6 -38.11 15.35 -19.10
N ILE A 7 -37.50 16.18 -19.96
CA ILE A 7 -36.64 17.29 -19.50
C ILE A 7 -37.48 18.38 -18.79
N PHE A 8 -38.69 18.66 -19.29
CA PHE A 8 -39.58 19.64 -18.67
C PHE A 8 -40.07 19.20 -17.29
N LEU A 9 -40.44 17.93 -17.13
CA LEU A 9 -40.82 17.36 -15.82
C LEU A 9 -39.67 17.35 -14.82
N PHE A 10 -38.44 17.04 -15.26
CA PHE A 10 -37.27 17.00 -14.37
C PHE A 10 -36.86 18.40 -13.88
N THR A 11 -36.98 19.41 -14.75
CA THR A 11 -36.67 20.80 -14.41
C THR A 11 -37.72 21.39 -13.46
N LEU A 12 -39.00 21.02 -13.63
CA LEU A 12 -40.09 21.40 -12.73
C LEU A 12 -39.95 20.73 -11.35
N LEU A 13 -39.51 19.47 -11.30
CA LEU A 13 -39.25 18.77 -10.04
C LEU A 13 -38.09 19.39 -9.26
N LEU A 14 -36.98 19.74 -9.93
CA LEU A 14 -35.85 20.43 -9.30
C LEU A 14 -36.23 21.81 -8.76
N ALA A 15 -37.06 22.56 -9.49
CA ALA A 15 -37.56 23.86 -9.05
C ALA A 15 -38.46 23.75 -7.81
N LEU A 16 -39.32 22.72 -7.74
CA LEU A 16 -40.19 22.44 -6.60
C LEU A 16 -39.40 21.98 -5.36
N PHE A 17 -38.35 21.17 -5.54
CA PHE A 17 -37.47 20.77 -4.43
C PHE A 17 -36.67 21.96 -3.88
N SER A 18 -36.16 22.84 -4.74
CA SER A 18 -35.41 24.04 -4.32
C SER A 18 -36.31 25.05 -3.60
N ALA A 19 -37.56 25.22 -4.05
CA ALA A 19 -38.54 26.08 -3.39
C ALA A 19 -38.96 25.54 -2.01
N CYS A 20 -39.12 24.22 -1.87
CA CYS A 20 -39.47 23.60 -0.59
C CYS A 20 -38.35 23.72 0.45
N ALA A 21 -37.09 23.59 0.02
CA ALA A 21 -35.92 23.80 0.87
C ALA A 21 -35.77 25.27 1.32
N LEU A 22 -36.07 26.23 0.44
CA LEU A 22 -36.03 27.65 0.78
C LEU A 22 -37.13 28.04 1.79
N VAL A 23 -38.34 27.49 1.64
CA VAL A 23 -39.46 27.75 2.57
C VAL A 23 -39.19 27.13 3.94
N GLN A 24 -38.58 25.94 4.00
CA GLN A 24 -38.13 25.34 5.25
C GLN A 24 -37.02 26.16 5.91
N ALA A 25 -36.01 26.61 5.17
CA ALA A 25 -34.91 27.42 5.70
C ALA A 25 -35.38 28.79 6.24
N LEU A 26 -36.32 29.45 5.55
CA LEU A 26 -36.90 30.72 6.00
C LEU A 26 -37.75 30.57 7.26
N SER A 27 -38.46 29.44 7.40
CA SER A 27 -39.23 29.15 8.63
C SER A 27 -38.34 28.88 9.84
N LEU A 28 -37.21 28.19 9.66
CA LEU A 28 -36.26 27.89 10.73
C LEU A 28 -35.52 29.15 11.22
N SER A 29 -35.13 30.04 10.31
CA SER A 29 -34.47 31.31 10.67
C SER A 29 -35.37 32.22 11.54
N ALA A 30 -36.66 32.31 11.20
CA ALA A 30 -37.62 33.11 11.96
C ALA A 30 -37.92 32.49 13.33
N VAL A 31 -38.06 31.16 13.39
CA VAL A 31 -38.26 30.42 14.65
C VAL A 31 -37.02 30.51 15.54
N GLU A 32 -35.82 30.41 14.98
CA GLU A 32 -34.56 30.56 15.72
C GLU A 32 -34.44 31.95 16.35
N LYS A 33 -34.79 33.01 15.61
CA LYS A 33 -34.76 34.39 16.12
C LYS A 33 -35.75 34.58 17.27
N LEU A 34 -36.98 34.07 17.14
CA LEU A 34 -38.03 34.12 18.17
C LEU A 34 -37.66 33.34 19.45
N ILE A 35 -37.00 32.19 19.31
CA ILE A 35 -36.57 31.39 20.46
C ILE A 35 -35.37 32.03 21.16
N ARG A 36 -34.41 32.60 20.41
CA ARG A 36 -33.25 33.31 20.97
C ARG A 36 -33.66 34.53 21.79
N GLU A 37 -34.69 35.26 21.38
CA GLU A 37 -35.22 36.42 22.13
C GLU A 37 -35.93 36.03 23.44
N ARG A 38 -36.56 34.84 23.51
CA ARG A 38 -37.29 34.40 24.71
C ARG A 38 -36.47 33.60 25.72
N VAL A 39 -35.50 32.79 25.28
CA VAL A 39 -34.84 31.78 26.14
C VAL A 39 -33.46 32.24 26.65
N GLY A 40 -32.88 33.27 26.03
CA GLY A 40 -31.55 33.78 26.36
C GLY A 40 -30.42 32.92 25.77
N HIS A 41 -29.40 33.58 25.25
CA HIS A 41 -28.40 33.01 24.33
C HIS A 41 -27.64 31.78 24.88
N LYS A 42 -27.35 31.74 26.19
CA LYS A 42 -26.64 30.62 26.84
C LYS A 42 -27.50 29.37 27.02
N LYS A 43 -28.80 29.52 27.28
CA LYS A 43 -29.71 28.37 27.45
C LYS A 43 -30.08 27.75 26.11
N PHE A 44 -30.23 28.57 25.07
CA PHE A 44 -30.51 28.10 23.71
C PHE A 44 -29.41 27.18 23.17
N ASN A 45 -28.14 27.61 23.23
CA ASN A 45 -27.02 26.80 22.72
C ASN A 45 -26.92 25.44 23.45
N LYS A 46 -27.15 25.41 24.77
CA LYS A 46 -27.11 24.15 25.55
C LYS A 46 -28.25 23.18 25.20
N VAL A 47 -29.36 23.68 24.64
CA VAL A 47 -30.47 22.84 24.17
C VAL A 47 -30.17 22.34 22.75
N VAL A 48 -29.65 23.21 21.87
CA VAL A 48 -29.23 22.83 20.52
C VAL A 48 -28.13 21.76 20.56
N ASP A 49 -27.13 21.92 21.41
CA ASP A 49 -26.04 20.94 21.55
C ASP A 49 -26.54 19.58 22.05
N ARG A 50 -27.55 19.55 22.92
CA ARG A 50 -28.16 18.28 23.38
C ARG A 50 -28.98 17.62 22.28
N LEU A 51 -29.72 18.40 21.50
CA LEU A 51 -30.49 17.89 20.36
C LEU A 51 -29.59 17.38 19.25
N ALA A 52 -28.50 18.09 18.94
CA ALA A 52 -27.52 17.66 17.94
C ALA A 52 -26.84 16.35 18.34
N ASN A 53 -26.42 16.23 19.60
CA ASN A 53 -25.81 15.00 20.11
C ASN A 53 -26.80 13.82 20.18
N SER A 54 -28.07 14.08 20.51
CA SER A 54 -29.12 13.06 20.48
C SER A 54 -29.38 12.56 19.06
N LEU A 55 -29.50 13.46 18.07
CA LEU A 55 -29.66 13.09 16.67
C LEU A 55 -28.45 12.32 16.13
N LEU A 56 -27.23 12.74 16.47
CA LEU A 56 -26.02 12.04 16.04
C LEU A 56 -25.99 10.59 16.55
N SER A 57 -26.39 10.37 17.81
CA SER A 57 -26.43 9.04 18.42
C SER A 57 -27.49 8.12 17.83
N GLU A 58 -28.53 8.68 17.21
CA GLU A 58 -29.66 7.92 16.65
C GLU A 58 -29.50 7.63 15.15
N ILE A 59 -28.76 8.47 14.41
CA ILE A 59 -28.55 8.36 12.96
C ILE A 59 -27.33 7.51 12.62
N LEU A 60 -26.23 7.60 13.39
CA LEU A 60 -24.98 6.89 13.10
C LEU A 60 -25.12 5.35 13.06
N PRO A 61 -25.90 4.69 13.94
CA PRO A 61 -26.05 3.23 13.87
C PRO A 61 -26.90 2.77 12.67
N LYS A 62 -27.86 3.57 12.23
CA LYS A 62 -28.83 3.19 11.18
C LYS A 62 -28.26 3.26 9.76
N GLN A 63 -27.16 3.97 9.54
CA GLN A 63 -26.48 3.98 8.24
C GLN A 63 -25.50 2.81 8.05
N THR A 64 -25.17 2.07 9.11
CA THR A 64 -24.22 0.95 9.04
C THR A 64 -24.91 -0.39 8.69
N GLU A 65 -26.20 -0.54 8.96
CA GLU A 65 -26.94 -1.80 8.74
C GLU A 65 -27.65 -1.91 7.37
N GLN A 66 -27.67 -0.86 6.54
CA GLN A 66 -28.46 -0.85 5.29
C GLN A 66 -27.66 -1.01 3.99
N SER A 67 -26.37 -1.35 4.05
CA SER A 67 -25.51 -1.54 2.87
C SER A 67 -24.99 -2.96 2.65
N GLU A 68 -25.48 -3.97 3.38
CA GLU A 68 -24.93 -5.34 3.36
C GLU A 68 -25.81 -6.42 2.72
N GLU A 69 -26.87 -6.10 1.99
CA GLU A 69 -27.61 -7.13 1.23
C GLU A 69 -27.66 -6.86 -0.27
N VAL A 70 -27.34 -7.93 -1.02
CA VAL A 70 -27.39 -8.12 -2.47
C VAL A 70 -26.11 -7.73 -3.24
N PHE A 71 -25.10 -8.62 -3.21
CA PHE A 71 -24.28 -9.00 -4.36
C PHE A 71 -23.53 -10.30 -4.05
N GLU A 72 -24.24 -11.44 -4.15
CA GLU A 72 -23.62 -12.76 -4.30
C GLU A 72 -24.10 -13.39 -5.62
N GLU A 73 -23.21 -14.14 -6.25
CA GLU A 73 -23.25 -14.71 -7.62
C GLU A 73 -22.87 -13.77 -8.79
N GLN A 74 -21.56 -13.56 -8.97
CA GLN A 74 -20.85 -13.97 -10.19
C GLN A 74 -19.33 -13.72 -10.13
N ALA A 75 -18.59 -14.78 -10.43
CA ALA A 75 -17.16 -14.86 -10.79
C ALA A 75 -16.12 -14.78 -9.67
N ASP A 76 -15.56 -15.96 -9.37
CA ASP A 76 -14.15 -16.21 -9.05
C ASP A 76 -13.21 -15.60 -10.10
N ALA A 77 -13.19 -14.26 -10.21
CA ALA A 77 -12.16 -13.53 -10.93
C ALA A 77 -10.90 -13.54 -10.08
N MET A 78 -10.24 -14.70 -10.13
CA MET A 78 -8.89 -14.95 -9.63
C MET A 78 -8.00 -13.77 -10.06
N TRP A 79 -7.43 -13.09 -9.07
CA TRP A 79 -6.52 -11.99 -9.30
C TRP A 79 -5.39 -12.44 -10.25
N PRO A 80 -4.89 -11.54 -11.11
CA PRO A 80 -3.81 -11.87 -12.03
C PRO A 80 -2.57 -12.40 -11.28
N ASP A 81 -2.20 -13.66 -11.55
CA ASP A 81 -1.08 -14.39 -10.95
C ASP A 81 0.21 -14.12 -11.74
N ILE A 82 1.31 -13.77 -11.07
CA ILE A 82 2.58 -13.51 -11.74
C ILE A 82 3.38 -14.81 -11.85
N ARG A 83 3.73 -15.21 -13.07
CA ARG A 83 4.55 -16.39 -13.35
C ARG A 83 5.74 -16.06 -14.22
N CYS A 84 6.65 -17.02 -14.35
CA CYS A 84 7.83 -16.87 -15.20
C CYS A 84 7.96 -18.08 -16.11
N THR A 85 8.46 -17.87 -17.31
CA THR A 85 8.69 -18.97 -18.25
C THR A 85 9.79 -19.91 -17.73
N ASN A 86 9.54 -21.21 -17.84
CA ASN A 86 10.43 -22.30 -17.47
C ASN A 86 10.81 -23.09 -18.73
N VAL A 87 11.61 -22.46 -19.58
CA VAL A 87 12.08 -22.99 -20.87
C VAL A 87 13.55 -22.64 -21.05
N ASP A 88 14.32 -23.49 -21.71
CA ASP A 88 15.75 -23.24 -21.95
C ASP A 88 15.99 -22.21 -23.07
N ASN A 89 15.08 -22.13 -24.03
CA ASN A 89 15.24 -21.29 -25.22
C ASN A 89 14.06 -20.34 -25.43
N SER A 90 12.87 -20.87 -25.71
CA SER A 90 11.71 -20.03 -25.94
C SER A 90 10.37 -20.75 -25.71
N LEU A 91 9.37 -19.97 -25.29
CA LEU A 91 8.00 -20.39 -25.09
C LEU A 91 7.09 -19.69 -26.10
N ASN A 92 6.32 -20.45 -26.86
CA ASN A 92 5.37 -19.91 -27.82
C ASN A 92 4.17 -19.28 -27.12
N VAL A 93 3.87 -18.04 -27.50
CA VAL A 93 2.60 -17.36 -27.22
C VAL A 93 1.69 -17.56 -28.41
N ARG A 94 0.43 -17.95 -28.18
CA ARG A 94 -0.54 -18.29 -29.21
C ARG A 94 -1.83 -17.48 -29.10
N THR A 95 -2.56 -17.37 -30.20
CA THR A 95 -3.86 -16.65 -30.26
C THR A 95 -4.94 -17.25 -29.37
N ALA A 96 -4.88 -18.56 -29.16
CA ALA A 96 -5.77 -19.40 -28.34
C ALA A 96 -5.01 -20.66 -27.90
N PRO A 97 -5.54 -21.49 -27.00
CA PRO A 97 -5.07 -22.87 -26.83
C PRO A 97 -4.93 -23.55 -28.19
N TYR A 98 -3.74 -24.06 -28.52
CA TYR A 98 -3.41 -24.63 -29.83
C TYR A 98 -3.53 -23.71 -31.06
N GLY A 99 -3.78 -22.41 -30.88
CA GLY A 99 -3.88 -21.44 -31.97
C GLY A 99 -2.53 -21.10 -32.63
N SER A 100 -2.57 -20.18 -33.60
CA SER A 100 -1.36 -19.70 -34.29
C SER A 100 -0.38 -19.01 -33.33
N ILE A 101 0.92 -19.19 -33.56
CA ILE A 101 1.98 -18.54 -32.78
C ILE A 101 1.99 -17.05 -33.13
N VAL A 102 1.93 -16.18 -32.11
CA VAL A 102 1.95 -14.72 -32.27
C VAL A 102 3.28 -14.09 -31.86
N LYS A 103 4.00 -14.71 -30.91
CA LYS A 103 5.36 -14.34 -30.50
C LYS A 103 5.99 -15.46 -29.66
N THR A 104 7.24 -15.30 -29.30
CA THR A 104 7.95 -16.14 -28.34
C THR A 104 8.36 -15.34 -27.11
N LEU A 105 8.47 -16.01 -25.97
CA LEU A 105 9.06 -15.48 -24.73
C LEU A 105 10.35 -16.24 -24.46
N GLY A 106 11.40 -15.57 -23.99
CA GLY A 106 12.66 -16.22 -23.59
C GLY A 106 12.54 -16.95 -22.25
N PRO A 107 13.63 -17.50 -21.71
CA PRO A 107 13.70 -18.03 -20.35
C PRO A 107 13.44 -16.95 -19.31
N GLU A 108 12.97 -17.31 -18.10
CA GLU A 108 12.72 -16.41 -16.96
C GLU A 108 11.82 -15.19 -17.26
N THR A 109 11.10 -15.20 -18.37
CA THR A 109 10.29 -14.06 -18.78
C THR A 109 9.04 -14.00 -17.92
N GLN A 110 8.91 -12.92 -17.17
CA GLN A 110 7.76 -12.67 -16.30
C GLN A 110 6.50 -12.43 -17.15
N VAL A 111 5.41 -13.09 -16.77
CA VAL A 111 4.08 -12.95 -17.38
C VAL A 111 3.02 -12.82 -16.31
N THR A 112 2.00 -12.01 -16.59
CA THR A 112 0.80 -11.93 -15.77
C THR A 112 -0.22 -12.90 -16.32
N VAL A 113 -0.63 -13.88 -15.52
CA VAL A 113 -1.64 -14.89 -15.84
C VAL A 113 -2.99 -14.40 -15.35
N PHE A 114 -3.88 -14.09 -16.30
CA PHE A 114 -5.23 -13.62 -16.03
C PHE A 114 -6.23 -14.76 -15.85
N ASP A 115 -5.93 -15.92 -16.44
CA ASP A 115 -6.84 -17.08 -16.44
C ASP A 115 -6.06 -18.36 -16.82
N VAL A 116 -6.56 -19.52 -16.42
CA VAL A 116 -6.03 -20.84 -16.80
C VAL A 116 -7.18 -21.74 -17.25
N THR A 117 -7.11 -22.24 -18.48
CA THR A 117 -8.12 -23.15 -19.03
C THR A 117 -7.53 -24.53 -19.33
N ASN A 118 -8.37 -25.57 -19.29
CA ASN A 118 -8.00 -26.91 -19.73
C ASN A 118 -8.44 -27.08 -21.19
N ALA A 119 -7.52 -27.54 -22.04
CA ALA A 119 -7.89 -28.01 -23.36
C ALA A 119 -8.48 -29.43 -23.30
N ASN A 120 -9.05 -29.90 -24.42
CA ASN A 120 -9.74 -31.18 -24.51
C ASN A 120 -8.88 -32.41 -24.14
N ASP A 121 -7.55 -32.29 -24.26
CA ASP A 121 -6.59 -33.33 -23.91
C ASP A 121 -6.05 -33.22 -22.47
N GLY A 122 -6.61 -32.30 -21.67
CA GLY A 122 -6.17 -32.03 -20.30
C GLY A 122 -4.98 -31.06 -20.20
N THR A 123 -4.42 -30.59 -21.32
CA THR A 123 -3.32 -29.62 -21.30
C THR A 123 -3.81 -28.27 -20.80
N LYS A 124 -3.09 -27.71 -19.83
CA LYS A 124 -3.41 -26.41 -19.25
C LYS A 124 -2.81 -25.26 -20.04
N TRP A 125 -3.62 -24.25 -20.35
CA TRP A 125 -3.22 -23.04 -21.05
C TRP A 125 -3.49 -21.81 -20.20
N ALA A 126 -2.49 -20.95 -20.05
CA ALA A 126 -2.56 -19.71 -19.29
C ALA A 126 -2.76 -18.51 -20.22
N LYS A 127 -3.78 -17.69 -19.94
CA LYS A 127 -4.05 -16.43 -20.63
C LYS A 127 -3.15 -15.34 -20.06
N ILE A 128 -2.27 -14.79 -20.89
CA ILE A 128 -1.29 -13.76 -20.48
C ILE A 128 -1.55 -12.37 -21.09
N GLY A 129 -2.67 -12.23 -21.79
CA GLY A 129 -3.11 -10.99 -22.43
C GLY A 129 -4.27 -11.25 -23.38
N ASN A 130 -4.77 -10.19 -24.04
CA ASN A 130 -5.83 -10.35 -25.03
C ASN A 130 -5.32 -11.14 -26.25
N GLY A 131 -5.94 -12.29 -26.53
CA GLY A 131 -5.49 -13.19 -27.59
C GLY A 131 -4.07 -13.75 -27.40
N GLN A 132 -3.59 -13.86 -26.16
CA GLN A 132 -2.24 -14.35 -25.85
C GLN A 132 -2.31 -15.46 -24.81
N TRP A 133 -1.96 -16.66 -25.25
CA TRP A 133 -1.99 -17.88 -24.45
C TRP A 133 -0.64 -18.59 -24.49
N VAL A 134 -0.21 -19.13 -23.37
CA VAL A 134 0.99 -19.96 -23.26
C VAL A 134 0.63 -21.28 -22.59
N SER A 135 1.38 -22.34 -22.87
CA SER A 135 1.18 -23.60 -22.15
C SER A 135 1.64 -23.44 -20.70
N ALA A 136 0.73 -23.70 -19.76
CA ALA A 136 0.95 -23.44 -18.34
C ALA A 136 1.99 -24.37 -17.71
N GLN A 137 2.29 -25.51 -18.35
CA GLN A 137 3.34 -26.43 -17.91
C GLN A 137 4.75 -25.81 -18.00
N TYR A 138 4.92 -24.81 -18.87
CA TYR A 138 6.16 -24.06 -19.03
C TYR A 138 6.13 -22.75 -18.25
N LEU A 139 5.20 -22.61 -17.31
CA LEU A 139 5.20 -21.52 -16.35
C LEU A 139 5.57 -22.08 -14.98
N LYS A 140 6.57 -21.47 -14.35
CA LYS A 140 6.91 -21.70 -12.96
C LYS A 140 6.41 -20.55 -12.10
N MET A 141 6.17 -20.86 -10.84
CA MET A 141 5.61 -19.93 -9.87
C MET A 141 6.57 -18.81 -9.44
N SER A 142 7.84 -18.88 -9.82
CA SER A 142 8.85 -17.92 -9.40
C SER A 142 9.88 -17.70 -10.48
N CYS A 143 10.15 -16.44 -10.77
CA CYS A 143 11.40 -16.01 -11.40
C CYS A 143 12.56 -16.31 -10.43
N ALA A 144 13.81 -16.19 -10.88
CA ALA A 144 15.02 -16.40 -10.07
C ALA A 144 15.07 -15.68 -8.69
N ASN A 145 14.10 -14.81 -8.35
CA ASN A 145 13.96 -14.12 -7.06
C ASN A 145 12.84 -14.71 -6.18
N ALA A 146 12.79 -16.04 -6.01
CA ALA A 146 11.88 -16.68 -5.04
C ALA A 146 12.38 -16.45 -3.60
N LEU A 147 11.50 -16.02 -2.69
CA LEU A 147 11.89 -15.74 -1.31
C LEU A 147 11.87 -17.02 -0.47
N THR A 148 13.06 -17.55 -0.18
CA THR A 148 13.22 -18.63 0.79
C THR A 148 12.90 -18.11 2.21
N ARG A 149 12.14 -18.90 2.97
CA ARG A 149 11.78 -18.69 4.38
C ARG A 149 11.93 -19.99 5.15
N CYS A 150 11.84 -19.93 6.48
CA CYS A 150 11.84 -21.10 7.34
C CYS A 150 10.68 -21.03 8.33
N THR A 151 10.16 -22.17 8.76
CA THR A 151 9.08 -22.20 9.76
C THR A 151 9.59 -21.73 11.13
N ASN A 152 8.76 -20.92 11.81
CA ASN A 152 9.00 -20.37 13.13
C ASN A 152 7.88 -20.82 14.08
N VAL A 153 7.96 -22.09 14.48
CA VAL A 153 7.00 -22.78 15.35
C VAL A 153 7.77 -23.71 16.27
N ASP A 154 7.28 -23.96 17.48
CA ASP A 154 7.96 -24.86 18.43
C ASP A 154 7.80 -26.35 18.05
N ASN A 155 6.65 -26.71 17.48
CA ASN A 155 6.30 -28.11 17.21
C ASN A 155 5.92 -28.34 15.74
N SER A 156 4.84 -27.70 15.27
CA SER A 156 4.38 -27.89 13.90
C SER A 156 3.59 -26.69 13.36
N LEU A 157 3.73 -26.47 12.06
CA LEU A 157 2.99 -25.48 11.28
C LEU A 157 2.06 -26.20 10.31
N ASN A 158 0.78 -25.85 10.36
CA ASN A 158 -0.21 -26.39 9.44
C ASN A 158 -0.06 -25.80 8.04
N VAL A 159 0.09 -26.66 7.06
CA VAL A 159 -0.05 -26.36 5.63
C VAL A 159 -1.49 -26.66 5.23
N ARG A 160 -2.15 -25.70 4.60
CA ARG A 160 -3.55 -25.80 4.20
C ARG A 160 -3.73 -25.72 2.68
N ASP A 161 -4.80 -26.30 2.17
CA ASP A 161 -5.15 -26.25 0.74
C ASP A 161 -5.52 -24.85 0.24
N ALA A 162 -6.04 -24.01 1.15
CA ALA A 162 -6.33 -22.59 0.99
C ALA A 162 -6.10 -21.84 2.31
N PRO A 163 -6.07 -20.49 2.32
CA PRO A 163 -6.24 -19.72 3.55
C PRO A 163 -7.45 -20.23 4.36
N TYR A 164 -7.24 -20.57 5.63
CA TYR A 164 -8.26 -21.21 6.49
C TYR A 164 -8.83 -22.56 6.02
N GLY A 165 -8.31 -23.13 4.94
CA GLY A 165 -8.77 -24.39 4.36
C GLY A 165 -8.37 -25.62 5.18
N LYS A 166 -8.55 -26.81 4.60
CA LYS A 166 -8.22 -28.08 5.26
C LYS A 166 -6.70 -28.22 5.40
N ILE A 167 -6.27 -28.82 6.50
CA ILE A 167 -4.85 -29.13 6.72
C ILE A 167 -4.48 -30.28 5.78
N VAL A 168 -3.53 -30.02 4.88
CA VAL A 168 -3.04 -31.01 3.90
C VAL A 168 -1.70 -31.62 4.31
N LYS A 169 -0.95 -30.94 5.18
CA LYS A 169 0.34 -31.38 5.71
C LYS A 169 0.71 -30.55 6.93
N THR A 170 1.66 -31.02 7.73
CA THR A 170 2.36 -30.24 8.75
C THR A 170 3.84 -30.12 8.44
N LEU A 171 4.44 -28.99 8.81
CA LEU A 171 5.89 -28.76 8.75
C LEU A 171 6.41 -28.65 10.18
N GLY A 172 7.56 -29.25 10.46
CA GLY A 172 8.24 -29.09 11.76
C GLY A 172 8.85 -27.68 11.94
N PRO A 173 9.56 -27.44 13.05
CA PRO A 173 10.38 -26.25 13.25
C PRO A 173 11.51 -26.15 12.21
N GLU A 174 11.96 -24.94 11.89
CA GLU A 174 13.13 -24.66 11.04
C GLU A 174 13.06 -25.25 9.60
N VAL A 175 11.88 -25.65 9.15
CA VAL A 175 11.70 -26.23 7.82
C VAL A 175 11.76 -25.12 6.78
N GLN A 176 12.70 -25.22 5.86
CA GLN A 176 12.83 -24.31 4.74
C GLN A 176 11.64 -24.47 3.78
N VAL A 177 11.06 -23.34 3.38
CA VAL A 177 9.96 -23.23 2.41
C VAL A 177 10.23 -22.09 1.45
N THR A 178 9.81 -22.24 0.19
CA THR A 178 9.89 -21.18 -0.81
C THR A 178 8.55 -20.44 -0.83
N VAL A 179 8.54 -19.14 -0.57
CA VAL A 179 7.32 -18.34 -0.65
C VAL A 179 7.13 -17.82 -2.06
N HIS A 180 6.02 -18.19 -2.68
CA HIS A 180 5.66 -17.83 -4.05
C HIS A 180 4.74 -16.60 -4.10
N GLU A 181 3.83 -16.47 -3.15
CA GLU A 181 2.94 -15.31 -3.01
C GLU A 181 2.52 -15.11 -1.54
N VAL A 182 2.08 -13.89 -1.22
CA VAL A 182 1.46 -13.56 0.07
C VAL A 182 0.10 -12.95 -0.19
N SER A 183 -0.93 -13.53 0.41
CA SER A 183 -2.32 -13.08 0.32
C SER A 183 -2.85 -12.65 1.69
N TYR A 184 -3.82 -11.75 1.68
CA TYR A 184 -4.51 -11.30 2.88
C TYR A 184 -5.87 -11.96 2.93
N ALA A 185 -6.21 -12.57 4.06
CA ALA A 185 -7.57 -12.98 4.33
C ALA A 185 -8.44 -11.78 4.74
N SER A 186 -9.76 -11.97 4.78
CA SER A 186 -10.74 -10.94 5.13
C SER A 186 -10.54 -10.33 6.51
N ASP A 187 -9.92 -11.05 7.45
CA ASP A 187 -9.57 -10.60 8.79
C ASP A 187 -8.19 -9.92 8.89
N GLY A 188 -7.52 -9.72 7.75
CA GLY A 188 -6.18 -9.12 7.67
C GLY A 188 -5.03 -10.11 7.91
N THR A 189 -5.31 -11.38 8.19
CA THR A 189 -4.27 -12.40 8.38
C THR A 189 -3.53 -12.67 7.08
N LYS A 190 -2.20 -12.73 7.17
CA LYS A 190 -1.32 -13.00 6.02
C LYS A 190 -1.11 -14.49 5.83
N TRP A 191 -1.34 -14.96 4.62
CA TRP A 191 -1.09 -16.33 4.19
C TRP A 191 -0.02 -16.35 3.11
N ALA A 192 0.99 -17.18 3.28
CA ALA A 192 2.06 -17.39 2.31
C ALA A 192 1.81 -18.70 1.55
N LYS A 193 1.85 -18.64 0.23
CA LYS A 193 1.80 -19.84 -0.61
C LYS A 193 3.18 -20.41 -0.79
N ILE A 194 3.34 -21.67 -0.42
CA ILE A 194 4.62 -22.39 -0.44
C ILE A 194 4.64 -23.55 -1.44
N GLY A 195 3.54 -23.74 -2.17
CA GLY A 195 3.38 -24.77 -3.19
C GLY A 195 1.97 -24.75 -3.79
N TYR A 196 1.69 -25.68 -4.71
CA TYR A 196 0.36 -25.82 -5.29
C TYR A 196 -0.65 -26.29 -4.23
N ASN A 197 -1.70 -25.50 -3.96
CA ASN A 197 -2.64 -25.71 -2.86
C ASN A 197 -1.94 -25.94 -1.52
N GLN A 198 -0.91 -25.15 -1.24
CA GLN A 198 -0.16 -25.23 0.00
C GLN A 198 0.08 -23.82 0.55
N TRP A 199 -0.67 -23.51 1.60
CA TRP A 199 -0.67 -22.23 2.27
C TRP A 199 -0.28 -22.40 3.72
N VAL A 200 0.54 -21.49 4.22
CA VAL A 200 0.90 -21.40 5.63
C VAL A 200 0.62 -20.00 6.13
N SER A 201 0.28 -19.84 7.41
CA SER A 201 0.17 -18.49 7.96
C SER A 201 1.55 -17.85 8.00
N ALA A 202 1.68 -16.70 7.34
CA ALA A 202 2.97 -16.05 7.08
C ALA A 202 3.62 -15.53 8.38
N GLN A 203 2.85 -15.38 9.45
CA GLN A 203 3.38 -15.01 10.78
C GLN A 203 4.29 -16.08 11.39
N TYR A 204 4.16 -17.33 10.92
CA TYR A 204 5.00 -18.45 11.35
C TYR A 204 6.13 -18.74 10.36
N LEU A 205 6.46 -17.77 9.51
CA LEU A 205 7.62 -17.83 8.63
C LEU A 205 8.65 -16.80 9.06
N LYS A 206 9.92 -17.22 9.09
CA LYS A 206 11.08 -16.36 9.33
C LYS A 206 12.01 -16.36 8.13
N MET A 207 12.87 -15.34 8.09
CA MET A 207 13.72 -15.03 6.94
C MET A 207 14.79 -16.10 6.66
N SER A 208 15.27 -16.76 7.71
CA SER A 208 16.42 -17.67 7.65
C SER A 208 16.25 -18.84 8.62
N CYS A 209 16.80 -19.99 8.22
CA CYS A 209 16.85 -21.19 9.04
C CYS A 209 18.02 -21.05 10.01
N SER A 210 17.83 -21.47 11.25
CA SER A 210 18.94 -21.53 12.20
C SER A 210 19.88 -22.66 11.78
N ASN A 211 21.07 -22.34 11.25
CA ASN A 211 22.16 -23.32 11.27
C ASN A 211 22.55 -23.51 12.75
N SER A 212 22.37 -24.73 13.25
CA SER A 212 22.82 -25.08 14.60
C SER A 212 24.32 -24.80 14.71
N GLY A 213 24.68 -23.76 15.47
CA GLY A 213 26.05 -23.43 15.86
C GLY A 213 26.63 -22.14 15.25
N ASN A 214 26.28 -20.98 15.81
CA ASN A 214 27.19 -20.18 16.65
C ASN A 214 26.58 -18.82 17.00
N ASN A 215 26.89 -18.38 18.21
CA ASN A 215 26.43 -17.14 18.82
C ASN A 215 26.77 -15.87 18.03
N ASN A 216 25.86 -14.90 18.21
CA ASN A 216 26.00 -13.44 18.17
C ASN A 216 25.67 -12.65 16.88
N ASN A 217 24.79 -11.68 17.13
CA ASN A 217 24.38 -10.51 16.35
C ASN A 217 23.42 -10.70 15.17
N GLY A 218 22.16 -10.30 15.44
CA GLY A 218 21.11 -10.08 14.47
C GLY A 218 21.50 -9.01 13.45
N GLY A 219 22.12 -9.45 12.35
CA GLY A 219 22.26 -8.70 11.12
C GLY A 219 21.47 -9.40 10.04
N GLY A 220 20.18 -9.05 9.87
CA GLY A 220 19.51 -9.30 8.60
C GLY A 220 20.28 -8.58 7.49
N SER A 221 20.38 -9.19 6.31
CA SER A 221 21.07 -8.55 5.18
C SER A 221 20.46 -7.16 4.92
N GLN A 222 21.23 -6.23 4.33
CA GLN A 222 20.72 -4.89 4.03
C GLN A 222 19.48 -4.93 3.13
N GLU A 223 19.42 -5.90 2.22
CA GLU A 223 18.30 -6.16 1.31
C GLU A 223 17.02 -6.61 2.06
N ASP A 224 17.17 -7.42 3.12
CA ASP A 224 16.03 -7.83 3.97
C ASP A 224 15.44 -6.65 4.76
N ARG A 225 16.29 -5.74 5.24
CA ARG A 225 15.89 -4.56 6.03
C ARG A 225 15.19 -3.51 5.17
N ALA A 226 15.72 -3.27 3.96
CA ALA A 226 15.11 -2.39 2.98
C ALA A 226 13.72 -2.89 2.56
N THR A 227 13.58 -4.19 2.30
CA THR A 227 12.29 -4.79 1.91
C THR A 227 11.21 -4.60 2.97
N VAL A 228 11.50 -4.89 4.25
CA VAL A 228 10.54 -4.70 5.36
C VAL A 228 10.17 -3.22 5.50
N THR A 229 11.17 -2.34 5.44
CA THR A 229 11.00 -0.88 5.56
C THR A 229 10.14 -0.31 4.44
N LEU A 230 10.43 -0.66 3.20
CA LEU A 230 9.67 -0.24 2.01
C LEU A 230 8.23 -0.73 2.06
N SER A 231 7.98 -1.94 2.58
CA SER A 231 6.61 -2.42 2.76
C SER A 231 5.79 -1.51 3.68
N LYS A 232 6.42 -0.94 4.72
CA LYS A 232 5.79 0.00 5.66
C LYS A 232 5.61 1.37 5.03
N ILE A 233 6.67 1.90 4.41
CA ILE A 233 6.63 3.19 3.70
C ILE A 233 5.54 3.17 2.62
N PHE A 234 5.50 2.15 1.76
CA PHE A 234 4.47 2.06 0.72
C PHE A 234 3.05 1.87 1.27
N SER A 235 2.92 1.26 2.46
CA SER A 235 1.60 1.15 3.12
C SER A 235 1.10 2.49 3.66
N SER A 236 2.01 3.35 4.15
CA SER A 236 1.66 4.67 4.68
C SER A 236 1.57 5.76 3.60
N GLU A 237 2.38 5.68 2.53
CA GLU A 237 2.42 6.68 1.44
C GLU A 237 1.34 6.45 0.37
N GLY A 238 0.75 5.25 0.28
CA GLY A 238 -0.46 4.98 -0.49
C GLY A 238 -0.37 5.10 -2.02
N LYS A 239 -1.55 5.20 -2.65
CA LYS A 239 -1.75 5.44 -4.10
C LYS A 239 -1.28 6.84 -4.48
N CYS A 240 -1.23 7.14 -5.78
CA CYS A 240 -0.92 8.50 -6.25
C CYS A 240 -1.87 9.57 -5.68
N GLN A 241 -1.31 10.70 -5.24
CA GLN A 241 -2.03 11.89 -4.79
C GLN A 241 -1.54 13.15 -5.52
N ASN A 242 -2.40 14.15 -5.69
CA ASN A 242 -2.13 15.40 -6.43
C ASN A 242 -2.62 16.66 -5.70
N TRP A 243 -2.57 16.67 -4.37
CA TRP A 243 -3.05 17.80 -3.59
C TRP A 243 -2.24 19.06 -3.88
N ALA A 244 -2.92 20.13 -4.31
CA ALA A 244 -2.27 21.41 -4.64
C ALA A 244 -1.67 22.11 -3.40
N SER A 245 -2.14 21.77 -2.20
CA SER A 245 -1.59 22.27 -0.93
C SER A 245 -0.29 21.58 -0.53
N ASP A 246 0.04 20.45 -1.15
CA ASP A 246 1.31 19.76 -0.97
C ASP A 246 2.31 20.29 -1.99
N SER A 247 3.25 21.12 -1.51
CA SER A 247 4.30 21.69 -2.35
C SER A 247 5.19 20.64 -3.01
N GLY A 248 5.24 19.40 -2.47
CA GLY A 248 5.95 18.29 -3.08
C GLY A 248 5.37 17.87 -4.43
N ASN A 249 4.09 18.17 -4.69
CA ASN A 249 3.45 17.91 -5.97
C ASN A 249 3.76 18.99 -7.02
N GLU A 250 4.21 20.17 -6.63
CA GLU A 250 4.50 21.24 -7.58
C GLU A 250 5.86 21.01 -8.26
N PHE A 251 5.85 20.88 -9.59
CA PHE A 251 7.08 20.74 -10.36
C PHE A 251 6.98 21.51 -11.67
N GLN A 252 7.91 22.45 -11.86
CA GLN A 252 8.00 23.32 -13.04
C GLN A 252 6.68 24.07 -13.33
N GLY A 253 6.05 24.62 -12.28
CA GLY A 253 4.84 25.43 -12.39
C GLY A 253 3.55 24.62 -12.62
N LYS A 254 3.60 23.29 -12.51
CA LYS A 254 2.42 22.43 -12.59
C LYS A 254 2.32 21.54 -11.35
N ILE A 255 1.10 21.37 -10.84
CA ILE A 255 0.80 20.34 -9.84
C ILE A 255 0.76 18.97 -10.52
N GLY A 256 1.72 18.13 -10.17
CA GLY A 256 1.84 16.73 -10.57
C GLY A 256 1.27 15.77 -9.53
N TYR A 257 1.72 14.52 -9.59
CA TYR A 257 1.31 13.48 -8.64
C TYR A 257 2.51 12.90 -7.90
N THR A 258 2.41 12.83 -6.58
CA THR A 258 3.28 12.01 -5.75
C THR A 258 2.69 10.61 -5.68
N CYS A 259 3.45 9.61 -6.11
CA CYS A 259 3.00 8.21 -6.15
C CYS A 259 3.91 7.36 -5.27
N MET A 260 3.34 6.61 -4.32
CA MET A 260 4.11 5.82 -3.36
C MET A 260 5.20 6.65 -2.65
N GLY A 261 4.91 7.93 -2.37
CA GLY A 261 5.82 8.89 -1.74
C GLY A 261 6.93 9.45 -2.65
N VAL A 262 6.97 9.10 -3.93
CA VAL A 262 7.92 9.66 -4.90
C VAL A 262 7.31 10.89 -5.57
N THR A 263 7.90 12.05 -5.36
CA THR A 263 7.42 13.33 -5.91
C THR A 263 7.63 13.42 -7.43
N PRO A 264 6.93 14.32 -8.13
CA PRO A 264 7.16 14.55 -9.55
C PRO A 264 8.60 14.94 -9.89
N SER A 265 9.25 15.75 -9.04
CA SER A 265 10.64 16.16 -9.25
C SER A 265 11.61 14.99 -9.19
N GLU A 266 11.47 14.11 -8.19
CA GLU A 266 12.31 12.92 -8.01
C GLU A 266 12.09 11.91 -9.14
N CYS A 267 10.83 11.66 -9.50
CA CYS A 267 10.51 10.73 -10.57
C CYS A 267 11.05 11.21 -11.92
N TRP A 268 10.85 12.51 -12.24
CA TRP A 268 11.39 13.09 -13.47
C TRP A 268 12.91 13.14 -13.48
N GLY A 269 13.54 13.52 -12.36
CA GLY A 269 15.00 13.55 -12.21
C GLY A 269 15.64 12.20 -12.51
N ASN A 270 14.97 11.11 -12.14
CA ASN A 270 15.43 9.74 -12.31
C ASN A 270 14.84 9.00 -13.53
N ARG A 271 14.17 9.72 -14.45
CA ARG A 271 13.49 9.12 -15.63
C ARG A 271 14.41 8.36 -16.58
N ASN A 272 15.68 8.75 -16.68
CA ASN A 272 16.67 8.14 -17.58
C ASN A 272 17.54 7.08 -16.87
N SER A 273 17.35 6.90 -15.56
CA SER A 273 18.11 5.94 -14.74
C SER A 273 17.13 4.95 -14.10
N ILE A 274 16.67 5.23 -12.89
CA ILE A 274 15.85 4.33 -12.08
C ILE A 274 14.50 4.06 -12.75
N PHE A 275 13.87 5.08 -13.34
CA PHE A 275 12.58 4.96 -14.02
C PHE A 275 12.70 4.77 -15.55
N ALA A 276 13.91 4.49 -16.07
CA ALA A 276 14.13 4.27 -17.51
C ALA A 276 13.19 3.20 -18.12
N PRO A 277 12.89 2.07 -17.45
CA PRO A 277 11.96 1.07 -17.99
C PRO A 277 10.55 1.60 -18.26
N LEU A 278 10.15 2.68 -17.58
CA LEU A 278 8.80 3.25 -17.67
C LEU A 278 8.74 4.47 -18.60
N TYR A 279 9.88 5.07 -18.95
CA TYR A 279 9.95 6.32 -19.68
C TYR A 279 9.41 6.26 -21.11
N SER A 280 9.50 5.11 -21.79
CA SER A 280 9.14 4.98 -23.21
C SER A 280 7.71 5.42 -23.52
N GLY A 281 7.52 6.27 -24.53
CA GLY A 281 6.18 6.72 -24.94
C GLY A 281 5.56 7.83 -24.07
N PHE A 282 6.29 8.36 -23.08
CA PHE A 282 5.87 9.56 -22.38
C PHE A 282 6.14 10.81 -23.24
N ASN A 283 5.11 11.63 -23.47
CA ASN A 283 5.20 12.90 -24.19
C ASN A 283 4.51 14.07 -23.45
N GLY A 284 4.18 13.87 -22.17
CA GLY A 284 3.47 14.84 -21.34
C GLY A 284 4.38 15.85 -20.63
N HIS A 285 3.78 16.66 -19.76
CA HIS A 285 4.52 17.60 -18.93
C HIS A 285 5.35 16.84 -17.87
N PRO A 286 6.59 17.25 -17.54
CA PRO A 286 7.45 16.55 -16.56
C PRO A 286 6.76 16.19 -15.23
N ALA A 287 5.90 17.09 -14.72
CA ALA A 287 5.13 16.86 -13.49
C ALA A 287 4.15 15.66 -13.55
N ASP A 288 3.72 15.25 -14.75
CA ASP A 288 2.79 14.13 -14.95
C ASP A 288 3.51 12.79 -15.08
N PHE A 289 4.84 12.79 -15.25
CA PHE A 289 5.60 11.57 -15.53
C PHE A 289 5.45 10.53 -14.43
N CYS A 290 5.44 10.97 -13.17
CA CYS A 290 5.30 10.09 -12.02
C CYS A 290 3.99 9.29 -12.07
N LYS A 291 2.87 9.96 -12.37
CA LYS A 291 1.56 9.32 -12.54
C LYS A 291 1.54 8.39 -13.75
N TYR A 292 2.07 8.85 -14.88
CA TYR A 292 2.15 8.05 -16.10
C TYR A 292 2.93 6.74 -15.86
N ALA A 293 4.10 6.82 -15.23
CA ALA A 293 4.95 5.67 -14.96
C ALA A 293 4.25 4.68 -14.01
N TYR A 294 3.57 5.19 -12.98
CA TYR A 294 2.77 4.39 -12.06
C TYR A 294 1.62 3.66 -12.78
N ASP A 295 0.84 4.36 -13.59
CA ASP A 295 -0.31 3.78 -14.30
C ASP A 295 0.11 2.77 -15.37
N LYS A 296 1.23 3.04 -16.05
CA LYS A 296 1.74 2.19 -17.13
C LYS A 296 2.11 0.79 -16.63
N ASN A 297 2.81 0.71 -15.50
CA ASN A 297 3.14 -0.56 -14.86
C ASN A 297 3.41 -0.35 -13.36
N PRO A 298 2.40 -0.50 -12.49
CA PRO A 298 2.53 -0.21 -11.06
C PRO A 298 3.52 -1.14 -10.35
N THR A 299 3.73 -2.36 -10.86
CA THR A 299 4.70 -3.32 -10.31
C THR A 299 6.13 -2.86 -10.57
N VAL A 300 6.47 -2.53 -11.82
CA VAL A 300 7.79 -2.01 -12.17
C VAL A 300 8.02 -0.65 -11.51
N TYR A 301 6.99 0.20 -11.44
CA TYR A 301 7.08 1.47 -10.72
C TYR A 301 7.44 1.29 -9.25
N LYS A 302 6.82 0.34 -8.57
CA LYS A 302 7.14 0.02 -7.17
C LYS A 302 8.59 -0.44 -7.00
N GLN A 303 9.13 -1.21 -7.95
CA GLN A 303 10.55 -1.61 -7.96
C GLN A 303 11.47 -0.41 -8.16
N CYS A 304 11.15 0.48 -9.11
CA CYS A 304 11.87 1.73 -9.31
C CYS A 304 11.82 2.63 -8.05
N ALA A 305 10.66 2.78 -7.43
CA ALA A 305 10.50 3.55 -6.20
C ALA A 305 11.33 2.95 -5.05
N ALA A 306 11.34 1.63 -4.90
CA ALA A 306 12.18 0.93 -3.93
C ALA A 306 13.66 1.24 -4.12
N GLN A 307 14.14 1.10 -5.36
CA GLN A 307 15.52 1.42 -5.72
C GLN A 307 15.86 2.89 -5.45
N LEU A 308 14.95 3.82 -5.76
CA LEU A 308 15.12 5.25 -5.46
C LEU A 308 15.24 5.50 -3.97
N TYR A 309 14.42 4.87 -3.14
CA TYR A 309 14.50 5.01 -1.69
C TYR A 309 15.82 4.50 -1.12
N GLU A 310 16.29 3.33 -1.58
CA GLU A 310 17.58 2.80 -1.15
C GLU A 310 18.75 3.71 -1.54
N GLN A 311 18.76 4.17 -2.80
CA GLN A 311 19.86 4.97 -3.35
C GLN A 311 19.89 6.40 -2.81
N ASN A 312 18.72 7.05 -2.73
CA ASN A 312 18.65 8.48 -2.44
C ASN A 312 18.37 8.77 -0.97
N TYR A 313 17.81 7.82 -0.21
CA TYR A 313 17.39 8.04 1.16
C TYR A 313 18.11 7.17 2.18
N PHE A 314 18.11 5.84 2.03
CA PHE A 314 18.59 4.96 3.11
C PHE A 314 20.11 5.04 3.28
N GLY A 315 20.85 4.93 2.18
CA GLY A 315 22.31 5.09 2.20
C GLY A 315 22.74 6.50 2.61
N PRO A 316 22.33 7.55 1.86
CA PRO A 316 22.69 8.92 2.18
C PRO A 316 22.19 9.40 3.55
N GLY A 317 21.10 8.82 4.06
CA GLY A 317 20.55 9.07 5.39
C GLY A 317 21.30 8.41 6.54
N GLY A 318 22.32 7.59 6.25
CA GLY A 318 23.13 6.90 7.26
C GLY A 318 22.45 5.67 7.87
N CYS A 319 21.42 5.13 7.21
CA CYS A 319 20.60 4.06 7.77
C CYS A 319 21.21 2.67 7.57
N ASN A 320 21.99 2.46 6.51
CA ASN A 320 22.58 1.16 6.15
C ASN A 320 23.29 0.39 7.28
N PRO A 321 24.09 1.02 8.18
CA PRO A 321 24.73 0.29 9.27
C PRO A 321 23.80 -0.05 10.44
N LEU A 322 22.58 0.49 10.50
CA LEU A 322 21.68 0.32 11.64
C LEU A 322 20.92 -1.01 11.58
N PRO A 323 20.83 -1.79 12.66
CA PRO A 323 19.96 -2.98 12.67
C PRO A 323 18.47 -2.60 12.74
N MET A 324 17.59 -3.59 12.54
CA MET A 324 16.17 -3.40 12.86
C MET A 324 15.97 -3.38 14.38
N PRO A 325 15.02 -2.58 14.91
CA PRO A 325 14.10 -1.69 14.19
C PRO A 325 14.67 -0.30 13.85
N ALA A 326 15.89 0.04 14.28
CA ALA A 326 16.49 1.37 14.07
C ALA A 326 16.65 1.77 12.59
N PHE A 327 16.94 0.81 11.71
CA PHE A 327 16.98 1.01 10.26
C PHE A 327 15.67 1.61 9.74
N TYR A 328 14.52 1.01 10.09
CA TYR A 328 13.22 1.49 9.63
C TYR A 328 12.95 2.91 10.11
N VAL A 329 13.21 3.19 11.39
CA VAL A 329 13.02 4.54 11.95
C VAL A 329 13.91 5.54 11.21
N CYS A 330 15.18 5.22 10.97
CA CYS A 330 16.09 6.08 10.22
C CYS A 330 15.58 6.35 8.80
N ALA A 331 15.21 5.29 8.09
CA ALA A 331 14.74 5.35 6.72
C ALA A 331 13.46 6.17 6.59
N ASP A 332 12.50 5.98 7.50
CA ASP A 332 11.25 6.72 7.50
C ASP A 332 11.48 8.22 7.82
N ILE A 333 12.40 8.53 8.74
CA ILE A 333 12.84 9.91 8.99
C ILE A 333 13.49 10.51 7.74
N ALA A 334 14.38 9.77 7.08
CA ALA A 334 15.09 10.23 5.89
C ALA A 334 14.10 10.58 4.76
N VAL A 335 13.08 9.74 4.55
CA VAL A 335 12.03 9.96 3.55
C VAL A 335 11.16 11.19 3.87
N ASN A 336 10.75 11.37 5.13
CA ASN A 336 9.78 12.40 5.49
C ASN A 336 10.39 13.75 5.83
N SER A 337 11.65 13.77 6.24
CA SER A 337 12.29 14.99 6.77
C SER A 337 13.71 15.18 6.25
N GLY A 338 14.09 14.38 5.25
CA GLY A 338 15.34 14.47 4.52
C GLY A 338 16.49 13.69 5.18
N VAL A 339 17.40 13.24 4.34
CA VAL A 339 18.61 12.49 4.71
C VAL A 339 19.54 13.26 5.66
N GLY A 340 19.50 14.59 5.62
CA GLY A 340 20.24 15.43 6.56
C GLY A 340 19.74 15.25 7.99
N ARG A 341 18.42 15.13 8.16
CA ARG A 341 17.79 15.01 9.48
C ARG A 341 18.05 13.65 10.12
N SER A 342 17.92 12.57 9.36
CA SER A 342 18.24 11.22 9.86
C SER A 342 19.70 11.13 10.31
N ARG A 343 20.65 11.62 9.51
CA ARG A 343 22.07 11.68 9.88
C ARG A 343 22.34 12.54 11.11
N GLN A 344 21.68 13.70 11.20
CA GLN A 344 21.78 14.58 12.36
C GLN A 344 21.43 13.82 13.64
N TYR A 345 20.30 13.11 13.68
CA TYR A 345 19.90 12.38 14.88
C TYR A 345 20.85 11.23 15.21
N ILE A 346 21.33 10.49 14.21
CA ILE A 346 22.35 9.46 14.43
C ILE A 346 23.59 10.06 15.09
N ALA A 347 24.07 11.20 14.59
CA ALA A 347 25.25 11.89 15.13
C ALA A 347 25.01 12.42 16.55
N GLU A 348 23.87 13.05 16.81
CA GLU A 348 23.50 13.57 18.14
C GLU A 348 23.34 12.46 19.19
N LEU A 349 23.05 11.24 18.78
CA LEU A 349 23.00 10.05 19.64
C LEU A 349 24.36 9.33 19.75
N GLY A 350 25.44 9.92 19.23
CA GLY A 350 26.79 9.37 19.30
C GLY A 350 27.09 8.27 18.28
N GLY A 351 26.26 8.11 17.25
CA GLY A 351 26.34 7.00 16.30
C GLY A 351 25.82 5.68 16.85
N TYR A 352 25.75 4.66 16.00
CA TYR A 352 25.38 3.31 16.41
C TYR A 352 26.62 2.48 16.72
N ASN A 353 26.87 2.23 18.01
CA ASN A 353 28.07 1.54 18.50
C ASN A 353 27.74 0.19 19.15
N GLY A 354 26.75 -0.53 18.61
CA GLY A 354 26.34 -1.85 19.13
C GLY A 354 25.44 -1.81 20.37
N GLN A 355 24.90 -0.65 20.72
CA GLN A 355 23.86 -0.51 21.74
C GLN A 355 22.55 -1.20 21.32
N ASP A 356 21.61 -1.35 22.26
CA ASP A 356 20.34 -2.02 21.98
C ASP A 356 19.59 -1.36 20.79
N PRO A 357 19.25 -2.14 19.74
CA PRO A 357 18.58 -1.62 18.54
C PRO A 357 17.24 -0.93 18.81
N LYS A 358 16.45 -1.42 19.78
CA LYS A 358 15.14 -0.83 20.09
C LYS A 358 15.29 0.49 20.82
N GLN A 359 16.18 0.55 21.81
CA GLN A 359 16.48 1.78 22.54
C GLN A 359 17.00 2.86 21.60
N PHE A 360 17.92 2.51 20.69
CA PHE A 360 18.43 3.45 19.70
C PHE A 360 17.32 3.93 18.75
N ALA A 361 16.46 3.02 18.28
CA ALA A 361 15.31 3.36 17.45
C ALA A 361 14.34 4.32 18.17
N ARG A 362 14.03 4.08 19.45
CA ARG A 362 13.19 4.96 20.26
C ARG A 362 13.80 6.34 20.45
N ALA A 363 15.10 6.40 20.76
CA ALA A 363 15.79 7.66 20.94
C ALA A 363 15.76 8.52 19.66
N MET A 364 15.95 7.90 18.49
CA MET A 364 15.79 8.60 17.21
C MET A 364 14.34 9.02 16.96
N ASN A 365 13.36 8.16 17.26
CA ASN A 365 11.94 8.50 17.06
C ASN A 365 11.50 9.66 17.95
N GLU A 366 11.96 9.71 19.21
CA GLU A 366 11.64 10.80 20.12
C GLU A 366 12.26 12.12 19.65
N LYS A 367 13.52 12.12 19.19
CA LYS A 367 14.12 13.32 18.57
C LYS A 367 13.28 13.85 17.41
N HIS A 368 12.77 12.96 16.57
CA HIS A 368 11.90 13.37 15.47
C HIS A 368 10.54 13.87 15.95
N ARG A 369 9.97 13.24 16.97
CA ARG A 369 8.72 13.66 17.62
C ARG A 369 8.84 15.05 18.22
N GLU A 370 9.96 15.39 18.86
CA GLU A 370 10.26 16.72 19.37
C GLU A 370 10.31 17.76 18.24
N ASP A 371 10.92 17.41 17.11
CA ASP A 371 10.95 18.26 15.93
C ASP A 371 9.56 18.49 15.33
N TYR A 372 8.72 17.47 15.26
CA TYR A 372 7.32 17.63 14.88
C TYR A 372 6.57 18.59 15.79
N LYS A 373 6.71 18.45 17.12
CA LYS A 373 6.11 19.38 18.10
C LYS A 373 6.59 20.81 17.87
N ARG A 374 7.88 20.99 17.56
CA ARG A 374 8.49 22.29 17.27
C ARG A 374 7.95 22.91 15.98
N TRP A 375 7.90 22.15 14.88
CA TRP A 375 7.42 22.64 13.57
C TRP A 375 5.91 22.84 13.54
N GLY A 376 5.17 22.02 14.28
CA GLY A 376 3.72 22.04 14.40
C GLY A 376 3.21 22.88 15.57
N CYS A 377 4.03 23.79 16.11
CA CYS A 377 3.64 24.63 17.25
C CYS A 377 2.30 25.34 16.97
N PRO A 378 1.46 25.65 17.99
CA PRO A 378 0.12 26.20 17.76
C PRO A 378 0.07 27.49 16.92
N THR A 379 1.15 28.27 16.93
CA THR A 379 1.29 29.51 16.15
C THR A 379 2.03 29.31 14.82
N CYS A 380 2.52 28.10 14.54
CA CYS A 380 3.27 27.76 13.33
C CYS A 380 2.30 27.47 12.18
N LYS A 381 2.69 27.87 10.95
CA LYS A 381 1.93 27.60 9.71
C LYS A 381 1.59 26.11 9.53
N ASN A 382 2.45 25.23 10.04
CA ASN A 382 2.32 23.79 9.86
C ASN A 382 1.56 23.07 10.98
N HIS A 383 0.93 23.80 11.92
CA HIS A 383 0.18 23.20 13.03
C HIS A 383 -0.86 22.17 12.58
N VAL A 384 -1.50 22.40 11.42
CA VAL A 384 -2.50 21.51 10.82
C VAL A 384 -1.97 20.10 10.54
N PHE A 385 -0.65 19.93 10.37
CA PHE A 385 -0.03 18.64 10.10
C PHE A 385 0.44 17.93 11.37
N LEU A 386 0.49 18.61 12.52
CA LEU A 386 1.07 18.09 13.76
C LEU A 386 0.43 16.76 14.18
N ALA A 387 -0.91 16.66 14.11
CA ALA A 387 -1.61 15.44 14.51
C ALA A 387 -1.18 14.23 13.65
N GLY A 388 -1.08 14.40 12.34
CA GLY A 388 -0.62 13.35 11.43
C GLY A 388 0.85 12.98 11.65
N TRP A 389 1.70 13.97 11.91
CA TRP A 389 3.10 13.74 12.23
C TRP A 389 3.31 12.96 13.54
N LEU A 390 2.56 13.30 14.58
CA LEU A 390 2.59 12.57 15.86
C LEU A 390 2.05 11.15 15.71
N ALA A 391 0.97 10.95 14.95
CA ALA A 391 0.46 9.62 14.65
C ALA A 391 1.50 8.73 13.95
N ARG A 392 2.29 9.30 13.02
CA ARG A 392 3.40 8.57 12.37
C ARG A 392 4.52 8.21 13.36
N ALA A 393 4.84 9.09 14.31
CA ALA A 393 5.77 8.76 15.38
C ALA A 393 5.23 7.60 16.25
N ASP A 394 3.93 7.57 16.55
CA ASP A 394 3.29 6.47 17.29
C ASP A 394 3.30 5.16 16.50
N GLU A 395 3.15 5.21 15.17
CA GLU A 395 3.30 4.03 14.30
C GLU A 395 4.69 3.43 14.37
N ARG A 396 5.73 4.27 14.43
CA ARG A 396 7.11 3.80 14.62
C ARG A 396 7.31 3.16 15.98
N ASP A 397 6.71 3.70 17.05
CA ASP A 397 6.77 3.08 18.37
C ASP A 397 6.12 1.69 18.36
N ARG A 398 4.93 1.55 17.75
CA ARG A 398 4.29 0.23 17.56
C ARG A 398 5.15 -0.74 16.75
N PHE A 399 5.88 -0.24 15.75
CA PHE A 399 6.80 -1.05 14.99
C PHE A 399 8.00 -1.51 15.83
N ILE A 400 8.59 -0.61 16.61
CA ILE A 400 9.69 -0.93 17.54
C ILE A 400 9.23 -2.00 18.56
N ASP A 401 8.00 -1.90 19.06
CA ASP A 401 7.40 -2.86 20.01
C ASP A 401 7.23 -4.27 19.42
N SER A 402 7.17 -4.40 18.09
CA SER A 402 6.97 -5.69 17.41
C SER A 402 8.25 -6.50 17.17
N TYR A 403 9.42 -5.89 17.38
CA TYR A 403 10.71 -6.57 17.48
C TYR A 403 10.92 -6.99 18.93
#